data_AF-A0A3B0RSU6-F1
#
_entry.id   AF-A0A3B0RSU6-F1
#
_cell.length_a   1.000
_cell.length_b   1.000
_cell.length_c   1.000
_cell.angle_alpha   90.00
_cell.angle_beta   90.00
_cell.angle_gamma   90.00
#
_symmetry.space_group_name_H-M   'P 1'
#
loop_
_entity.id
_entity.type
_entity.pdbx_description
1 polymer ?
#
loop_
_entity_poly.entity_id
_entity_poly.type
_entity_poly.pdbx_seq_one_letter_code
_entity_poly.pdbx_strand_id
1 'polypeptide(L)' 'MLVTIFGVVIGFVVGAIVAVNVVIYSGIDRGYEASPSDVFSQNPVAGILALTALIAGPVTGVYLARRVRGH' A
#
# COMPACT_ATOMS: atom_id res chain seq x y z
N MET A 1 19.24 -5.23 -10.85
CA MET A 1 18.32 -4.14 -11.26
C MET A 1 16.93 -4.69 -11.50
N LEU A 2 16.79 -5.74 -12.32
CA LEU A 2 15.52 -6.40 -12.60
C LEU A 2 14.80 -6.92 -11.34
N VAL A 3 15.51 -7.60 -10.43
CA VAL A 3 14.97 -8.08 -9.15
C VAL A 3 14.43 -6.93 -8.28
N THR A 4 15.12 -5.78 -8.27
CA THR A 4 14.68 -4.59 -7.52
C THR A 4 13.40 -4.02 -8.10
N ILE A 5 13.33 -3.90 -9.43
CA ILE A 5 12.13 -3.41 -10.12
C ILE A 5 10.96 -4.36 -9.85
N PHE A 6 11.15 -5.67 -9.99
CA PHE A 6 10.13 -6.67 -9.69
C PHE A 6 9.68 -6.61 -8.22
N GLY A 7 10.61 -6.48 -7.27
CA GLY A 7 10.29 -6.35 -5.85
C GLY A 7 9.48 -5.11 -5.53
N VAL A 8 9.80 -3.96 -6.13
CA VAL A 8 9.03 -2.72 -5.96
C VAL A 8 7.65 -2.84 -6.58
N VAL A 9 7.54 -3.37 -7.80
CA VAL A 9 6.25 -3.52 -8.50
C VAL A 9 5.34 -4.48 -7.75
N ILE A 10 5.83 -5.67 -7.37
CA ILE A 10 5.04 -6.64 -6.62
C ILE A 10 4.64 -6.07 -5.26
N GLY A 11 5.58 -5.44 -4.53
CA GLY A 11 5.29 -4.81 -3.25
C GLY A 11 4.21 -3.72 -3.37
N PHE A 12 4.30 -2.88 -4.40
CA PHE A 12 3.29 -1.85 -4.66
C PHE A 12 1.92 -2.45 -4.97
N VAL A 13 1.85 -3.47 -5.84
CA VAL A 13 0.58 -4.14 -6.19
C VAL A 13 -0.07 -4.76 -4.96
N VAL A 14 0.69 -5.49 -4.14
CA VAL A 14 0.18 -6.09 -2.90
C VAL A 14 -0.27 -5.00 -1.91
N GLY A 15 0.53 -3.95 -1.72
CA GLY A 15 0.19 -2.83 -0.85
C GLY A 15 -1.10 -2.11 -1.29
N ALA A 16 -1.28 -1.91 -2.60
CA ALA A 16 -2.49 -1.32 -3.16
C ALA A 16 -3.73 -2.20 -2.93
N ILE A 17 -3.61 -3.52 -3.13
CA ILE A 17 -4.70 -4.46 -2.85
C ILE A 17 -5.12 -4.40 -1.38
N VAL A 18 -4.14 -4.42 -0.45
CA VAL A 18 -4.42 -4.33 0.98
C VAL A 18 -5.08 -3.00 1.33
N ALA A 19 -4.57 -1.88 0.80
CA ALA A 19 -5.13 -0.55 1.04
C ALA A 19 -6.59 -0.46 0.59
N VAL A 20 -6.92 -0.96 -0.61
CA VAL A 20 -8.30 -1.00 -1.12
C VAL A 20 -9.20 -1.85 -0.22
N ASN A 21 -8.71 -3.01 0.24
CA ASN A 21 -9.48 -3.86 1.15
C ASN A 21 -9.75 -3.16 2.48
N VAL A 22 -8.77 -2.46 3.06
CA VAL A 22 -8.96 -1.68 4.29
C VAL A 22 -10.07 -0.64 4.13
N VAL A 23 -10.08 0.08 2.99
CA VAL A 23 -11.12 1.07 2.68
C VAL A 23 -12.50 0.41 2.57
N ILE A 24 -12.61 -0.71 1.84
CA ILE A 24 -13.88 -1.45 1.68
C ILE A 24 -14.41 -1.94 3.03
N TYR A 25 -13.57 -2.60 3.84
CA TYR A 25 -13.98 -3.12 5.16
C TYR A 25 -14.32 -2.02 6.16
N SER A 26 -13.82 -0.80 5.97
CA SER A 26 -14.16 0.33 6.83
C SER A 26 -15.55 0.94 6.56
N GLY A 27 -16.28 0.44 5.55
CA GLY A 27 -17.67 0.84 5.29
C GLY A 27 -17.82 2.21 4.62
N ILE A 28 -16.77 2.69 3.96
CA ILE A 28 -16.82 3.96 3.22
C ILE A 28 -17.64 3.73 1.95
N ASP A 29 -18.82 4.35 1.91
CA ASP A 29 -19.70 4.36 0.74
C ASP A 29 -18.90 4.89 -0.46
N ARG A 30 -18.81 4.08 -1.52
CA ARG A 30 -17.96 4.23 -2.71
C ARG A 30 -16.53 3.68 -2.62
N GLY A 31 -16.26 2.63 -1.83
CA GLY A 31 -14.92 2.06 -1.60
C GLY A 31 -13.90 2.01 -2.76
N TYR A 32 -14.30 1.80 -4.03
CA TYR A 32 -13.41 1.87 -5.21
C TYR A 32 -13.26 3.26 -5.85
N GLU A 33 -14.25 4.13 -5.70
CA GLU A 33 -14.27 5.50 -6.24
C GLU A 33 -13.88 6.55 -5.17
N ALA A 34 -13.78 6.13 -3.92
CA ALA A 34 -13.43 6.99 -2.79
C ALA A 34 -12.02 7.54 -2.96
N SER A 35 -11.90 8.87 -2.99
CA SER A 35 -10.58 9.50 -2.97
C SER A 35 -9.94 9.29 -1.58
N PRO A 36 -8.60 9.29 -1.47
CA PRO A 36 -7.92 9.21 -0.17
C PRO A 36 -8.40 10.29 0.82
N SER A 37 -8.74 11.48 0.34
CA SER A 37 -9.33 12.55 1.16
C SER A 37 -10.69 12.19 1.74
N ASP A 38 -11.52 11.45 1.00
CA ASP A 38 -12.82 10.97 1.49
C ASP A 38 -12.64 9.94 2.60
N VAL A 39 -11.67 9.03 2.43
CA VAL A 39 -11.30 8.02 3.43
C VAL A 39 -10.86 8.68 4.73
N PHE A 40 -9.96 9.67 4.66
CA PHE A 40 -9.49 10.41 5.83
C PHE A 40 -10.58 11.22 6.52
N SER A 41 -11.54 11.74 5.75
CA SER A 41 -12.64 12.56 6.29
C SER A 41 -13.68 11.74 7.04
N GLN A 42 -13.94 10.50 6.61
CA GLN A 42 -14.88 9.60 7.29
C GLN A 42 -14.22 8.78 8.39
N ASN A 43 -13.06 8.19 8.12
CA ASN A 43 -12.34 7.34 9.06
C ASN A 43 -10.82 7.56 8.94
N PRO A 44 -10.24 8.48 9.73
CA PRO A 44 -8.82 8.81 9.66
C PRO A 44 -7.92 7.61 10.01
N VAL A 45 -8.39 6.67 10.85
CA VAL A 45 -7.63 5.45 11.18
C VAL A 45 -7.53 4.55 9.94
N ALA A 46 -8.63 4.34 9.22
CA ALA A 46 -8.61 3.59 7.97
C ALA A 46 -7.71 4.25 6.92
N GLY A 47 -7.72 5.58 6.82
CA GLY A 47 -6.83 6.35 5.95
C GLY A 47 -5.34 6.14 6.26
N ILE A 48 -4.96 6.20 7.54
CA ILE A 48 -3.59 5.94 7.99
C ILE A 48 -3.17 4.50 7.65
N LEU A 49 -4.02 3.52 7.91
CA LEU A 49 -3.74 2.12 7.63
C LEU A 49 -3.57 1.87 6.12
N ALA A 50 -4.44 2.45 5.30
CA ALA A 50 -4.37 2.35 3.84
C ALA A 50 -3.07 2.97 3.29
N LEU A 51 -2.69 4.17 3.74
CA LEU A 51 -1.42 4.80 3.36
C LEU A 51 -0.21 3.99 3.82
N THR A 52 -0.25 3.49 5.05
CA THR A 52 0.84 2.68 5.61
C THR A 52 1.02 1.39 4.80
N ALA A 53 -0.07 0.70 4.44
CA ALA A 53 -0.02 -0.48 3.59
C ALA A 53 0.54 -0.17 2.19
N LEU A 54 0.13 0.96 1.61
CA LEU A 54 0.59 1.38 0.29
C LEU A 54 2.10 1.69 0.27
N ILE A 55 2.62 2.31 1.33
CA ILE A 55 4.04 2.68 1.46
C ILE A 55 4.90 1.47 1.91
N ALA A 56 4.35 0.62 2.78
CA ALA A 56 5.07 -0.54 3.31
C ALA A 56 5.51 -1.51 2.21
N GLY A 57 4.69 -1.72 1.17
CA GLY A 57 5.03 -2.58 0.04
C GLY A 57 6.33 -2.17 -0.68
N PRO A 58 6.40 -0.96 -1.26
CA PRO A 58 7.61 -0.42 -1.87
C PRO A 58 8.81 -0.37 -0.93
N VAL A 59 8.61 0.07 0.33
CA VAL A 59 9.70 0.18 1.32
C VAL A 59 10.29 -1.20 1.62
N THR A 60 9.46 -2.21 1.83
CA THR A 60 9.90 -3.59 2.08
C THR A 60 10.59 -4.18 0.84
N GLY A 61 10.07 -3.90 -0.36
CA GLY A 61 10.68 -4.31 -1.63
C GLY A 61 12.09 -3.72 -1.83
N VAL A 62 12.26 -2.43 -1.55
CA VAL A 62 13.57 -1.75 -1.60
C VAL A 62 14.51 -2.29 -0.52
N TYR A 63 14.02 -2.49 0.70
CA TYR A 63 14.81 -3.04 1.81
C TYR A 63 15.34 -4.44 1.50
N LEU A 64 14.47 -5.34 1.03
CA LEU A 64 14.86 -6.70 0.63
C LEU A 64 15.83 -6.67 -0.55
N ALA A 65 15.57 -5.85 -1.56
CA ALA A 65 16.47 -5.73 -2.71
C ALA A 65 17.86 -5.21 -2.34
N ARG A 66 17.96 -4.32 -1.33
CA ARG A 66 19.24 -3.87 -0.76
C ARG A 66 19.95 -4.98 0.00
N ARG A 67 19.21 -5.77 0.79
CA ARG A 67 19.78 -6.89 1.56
C ARG A 67 20.31 -8.01 0.67
N VAL A 68 19.61 -8.34 -0.41
CA VAL A 68 20.02 -9.36 -1.39
C VAL A 68 21.25 -8.91 -2.21
N ARG A 69 21.46 -7.60 -2.40
CA ARG A 69 22.65 -7.04 -3.06
C ARG A 69 23.88 -6.88 -2.16
N GLY A 70 23.69 -6.92 -0.85
CA GLY A 70 24.76 -6.81 0.16
C GLY A 70 25.43 -8.13 0.52
N HIS A 71 24.97 -9.25 -0.05
CA HIS A 71 25.60 -10.56 -0.07
C HIS A 71 26.11 -10.87 -1.47
#